data_AF-R5MGP1-F1
#
_entry.id   AF-R5MGP1-F1
#
_cell.length_a   1.000
_cell.length_b   1.000
_cell.length_c   1.000
_cell.angle_alpha   90.00
_cell.angle_beta   90.00
_cell.angle_gamma   90.00
#
_symmetry.space_group_name_H-M   'P 1'
#
loop_
_entity.id
_entity.type
_entity.pdbx_description
1 polymer ?
#
loop_
_entity_poly.entity_id
_entity_poly.type
_entity_poly.pdbx_seq_one_letter_code
_entity_poly.pdbx_strand_id
1 'polypeptide(L)'
;MEDFSFLSDGITYHVIATYYDSEYTKKNYMIYTDNTLKDDKLQVYYSIYEECPDNKIKLLNMTTALEKKVGLSFLKTIFKDMNK
;
A
#
# COMPACT_ATOMS: atom_id res chain seq x y z
N MET A 1 14.57 8.85 3.94
CA MET A 1 13.69 7.67 4.01
C MET A 1 14.26 6.68 3.03
N GLU A 2 14.63 5.48 3.47
CA GLU A 2 15.06 4.45 2.53
C GLU A 2 13.91 4.18 1.55
N ASP A 3 14.21 4.24 0.25
CA ASP A 3 13.29 3.90 -0.83
C ASP A 3 12.94 2.41 -0.73
N PHE A 4 11.95 2.09 0.10
CA PHE A 4 11.49 0.73 0.30
C PHE A 4 10.76 0.28 -0.97
N SER A 5 11.29 -0.72 -1.64
CA SER A 5 10.72 -1.29 -2.86
C SER A 5 10.72 -2.82 -2.77
N PHE A 6 9.80 -3.45 -3.50
CA PHE A 6 9.67 -4.90 -3.53
C PHE A 6 9.34 -5.40 -4.93
N LEU A 7 9.78 -6.62 -5.23
CA LEU A 7 9.48 -7.29 -6.49
C LEU A 7 8.25 -8.18 -6.31
N SER A 8 7.23 -8.00 -7.15
CA SER A 8 6.08 -8.91 -7.26
C SER A 8 5.77 -9.17 -8.72
N ASP A 9 5.65 -10.44 -9.10
CA ASP A 9 5.29 -10.85 -10.47
C ASP A 9 6.19 -10.25 -11.57
N GLY A 10 7.47 -10.03 -11.26
CA GLY A 10 8.45 -9.43 -12.18
C GLY A 10 8.38 -7.90 -12.30
N ILE A 11 7.51 -7.24 -11.53
CA ILE A 11 7.38 -5.78 -11.47
C ILE A 11 7.97 -5.27 -10.16
N THR A 12 8.77 -4.20 -10.25
CA THR A 12 9.29 -3.51 -9.06
C THR A 12 8.28 -2.46 -8.62
N TYR A 13 7.83 -2.58 -7.38
CA TYR A 13 6.93 -1.63 -6.77
C TYR A 13 7.66 -0.80 -5.73
N HIS A 14 7.40 0.50 -5.71
CA HIS A 14 7.92 1.47 -4.76
C HIS A 14 6.87 1.78 -3.71
N VAL A 15 7.25 1.67 -2.44
CA VAL A 15 6.35 1.90 -1.32
C VAL A 15 6.28 3.39 -1.02
N ILE A 16 5.06 3.90 -1.01
CA ILE A 16 4.73 5.30 -0.73
C ILE A 16 4.50 5.47 0.77
N ALA A 17 3.71 4.57 1.37
CA ALA A 17 3.39 4.62 2.79
C ALA A 17 2.90 3.27 3.31
N THR A 18 3.15 3.02 4.59
CA THR A 18 2.62 1.86 5.32
C THR A 18 1.84 2.33 6.55
N TYR A 19 0.80 1.58 6.92
CA TYR A 19 -0.02 1.86 8.11
C TYR A 19 -0.43 0.56 8.80
N TYR A 20 -0.19 0.47 10.10
CA TYR A 20 -0.72 -0.62 10.92
C TYR A 20 -2.02 -0.16 11.59
N ASP A 21 -3.11 -0.86 11.31
CA ASP A 21 -4.41 -0.59 11.90
C ASP A 21 -4.60 -1.36 13.20
N SER A 22 -4.18 -0.79 14.33
CA SER A 22 -4.27 -1.46 15.64
C SER A 22 -5.69 -1.59 16.18
N GLU A 23 -6.63 -0.77 15.71
CA GLU A 23 -7.95 -0.61 16.33
C GLU A 23 -8.99 -1.59 15.79
N TYR A 24 -9.07 -1.76 14.46
CA TYR A 24 -10.20 -2.46 13.84
C TYR A 24 -9.82 -3.81 13.25
N THR A 25 -8.78 -3.84 12.42
CA THR A 25 -8.42 -4.99 11.60
C THR A 25 -7.16 -5.70 12.09
N LYS A 26 -6.29 -5.00 12.82
CA LYS A 26 -4.98 -5.49 13.29
C LYS A 26 -4.09 -5.97 12.14
N LYS A 27 -4.16 -5.27 10.99
CA LYS A 27 -3.46 -5.61 9.75
C LYS A 27 -2.57 -4.46 9.28
N ASN A 28 -1.53 -4.81 8.54
CA ASN A 28 -0.67 -3.83 7.88
C ASN A 28 -1.21 -3.51 6.50
N TYR A 29 -1.29 -2.22 6.18
CA TYR A 29 -1.69 -1.67 4.90
C TYR A 29 -0.49 -1.02 4.25
N MET A 30 -0.41 -1.12 2.93
CA MET A 30 0.64 -0.51 2.14
C MET A 30 0.03 0.18 0.93
N ILE A 31 0.54 1.37 0.64
CA ILE A 31 0.30 2.13 -0.58
C ILE A 31 1.60 2.13 -1.37
N TYR A 32 1.53 1.77 -2.65
CA TYR A 32 2.70 1.56 -3.49
C TYR A 32 2.38 1.85 -4.96
N THR A 33 3.41 2.02 -5.78
CA THR A 33 3.31 2.34 -7.21
C THR A 33 4.34 1.54 -8.00
N ASP A 34 4.02 1.22 -9.25
CA ASP A 34 4.97 0.69 -10.24
C ASP A 34 5.62 1.80 -11.08
N ASN A 35 5.42 3.08 -10.71
CA ASN A 35 5.80 4.27 -11.46
C ASN A 35 5.16 4.39 -12.85
N THR A 36 4.16 3.56 -13.17
CA THR A 36 3.41 3.69 -14.42
C THR A 36 2.52 4.93 -14.36
N LEU A 37 2.56 5.73 -15.42
CA LEU A 37 1.64 6.85 -15.63
C LEU A 37 0.49 6.39 -16.54
N LYS A 38 -0.75 6.75 -16.16
CA LYS A 38 -1.93 6.60 -16.99
C LYS A 38 -2.69 7.92 -17.02
N ASP A 39 -2.97 8.43 -18.21
CA ASP A 39 -3.57 9.75 -18.41
C ASP A 39 -2.80 10.86 -17.64
N ASP A 40 -1.46 10.81 -17.72
CA ASP A 40 -0.50 11.66 -17.00
C ASP A 40 -0.61 11.63 -15.46
N LYS A 41 -1.25 10.59 -14.91
CA LYS A 41 -1.40 10.39 -13.46
C LYS A 41 -0.70 9.13 -13.00
N LEU A 42 0.06 9.25 -11.92
CA LEU A 42 0.73 8.13 -11.25
C LEU A 42 -0.29 7.08 -10.81
N GLN A 43 -0.07 5.84 -11.21
CA GLN A 43 -0.88 4.72 -10.76
C GLN A 43 -0.46 4.33 -9.35
N VAL A 44 -1.43 4.34 -8.43
CA VAL A 44 -1.22 4.01 -7.02
C VAL A 44 -2.10 2.85 -6.64
N TYR A 45 -1.49 1.86 -6.01
CA TYR A 45 -2.10 0.65 -5.51
C TYR A 45 -2.13 0.69 -3.99
N TYR A 46 -3.09 -0.03 -3.40
CA TYR A 46 -3.19 -0.20 -1.96
C TYR A 46 -3.61 -1.64 -1.65
N SER A 47 -2.96 -2.27 -0.68
CA SER A 47 -3.22 -3.65 -0.28
C SER A 47 -2.90 -3.86 1.19
N ILE A 48 -3.39 -4.98 1.73
CA ILE A 48 -2.86 -5.51 2.99
C ILE A 48 -1.52 -6.17 2.67
N TYR A 49 -0.53 -6.07 3.55
CA TYR A 49 0.74 -6.76 3.40
C TYR A 49 1.16 -7.52 4.65
N GLU A 50 1.94 -8.57 4.45
CA GLU A 50 2.62 -9.32 5.49
C GLU A 50 4.10 -9.42 5.14
N GLU A 51 4.96 -9.16 6.11
CA GLU A 51 6.39 -9.46 6.01
C GLU A 51 6.57 -10.97 6.21
N CYS A 52 7.11 -11.61 5.19
CA CYS A 52 7.48 -13.02 5.22
C CYS A 52 8.94 -13.18 5.63
N PRO A 53 9.36 -14.38 6.07
CA PRO A 53 10.77 -14.73 6.17
C PRO A 53 11.50 -14.41 4.86
N ASP A 54 12.77 -14.01 4.96
CA ASP A 54 13.63 -13.57 3.85
C ASP A 54 13.32 -12.18 3.27
N ASN A 55 12.76 -11.26 4.07
CA ASN A 55 12.42 -9.88 3.65
C ASN A 55 11.48 -9.81 2.44
N LYS A 56 10.65 -10.83 2.25
CA LYS A 56 9.67 -10.87 1.16
C LYS A 56 8.38 -10.21 1.63
N ILE A 57 7.78 -9.41 0.76
CA ILE A 57 6.46 -8.85 1.00
C ILE A 57 5.42 -9.73 0.32
N LYS A 58 4.39 -10.12 1.07
CA LYS A 58 3.22 -10.78 0.52
C LYS A 58 2.04 -9.81 0.51
N LEU A 59 1.51 -9.52 -0.67
CA LEU A 59 0.32 -8.72 -0.83
C LEU A 59 -0.94 -9.58 -0.68
N LEU A 60 -1.90 -9.08 0.10
CA LEU A 60 -3.16 -9.74 0.37
C LEU A 60 -4.34 -8.87 -0.07
N ASN A 61 -5.35 -9.53 -0.61
CA ASN A 61 -6.59 -8.88 -1.00
C ASN A 61 -7.39 -8.44 0.22
N MET A 62 -7.99 -7.25 0.13
CA MET A 62 -9.01 -6.80 1.07
C MET A 62 -10.35 -7.46 0.73
N THR A 63 -10.76 -8.42 1.55
CA THR A 63 -11.96 -9.23 1.27
C THR A 63 -13.19 -8.69 2.00
N THR A 64 -13.01 -8.05 3.14
CA THR A 64 -14.10 -7.55 3.98
C THR A 64 -14.40 -6.06 3.74
N ALA A 65 -15.63 -5.64 4.04
CA ALA A 65 -16.02 -4.23 3.97
C ALA A 65 -15.23 -3.35 4.95
N LEU A 66 -14.90 -3.89 6.13
CA LEU A 66 -14.12 -3.18 7.14
C LEU A 66 -12.70 -2.91 6.65
N GLU A 67 -12.03 -3.92 6.08
CA GLU A 67 -10.69 -3.75 5.53
C GLU A 67 -10.63 -2.70 4.42
N LYS A 68 -11.63 -2.72 3.52
CA LYS A 68 -11.75 -1.71 2.46
C LYS A 68 -11.97 -0.32 3.02
N LYS A 69 -12.78 -0.18 4.07
CA LYS A 69 -13.05 1.11 4.72
C LYS A 69 -11.78 1.69 5.36
N VAL A 70 -11.03 0.87 6.09
CA VAL A 70 -9.74 1.27 6.70
C VAL A 70 -8.73 1.65 5.63
N GLY A 71 -8.54 0.79 4.61
CA GLY A 71 -7.62 1.07 3.51
C GLY A 71 -7.94 2.36 2.76
N LEU A 72 -9.22 2.63 2.48
CA LEU A 72 -9.67 3.89 1.87
C LEU A 72 -9.43 5.11 2.76
N SER A 73 -9.61 4.98 4.08
CA SER A 73 -9.35 6.06 5.02
C SER A 73 -7.87 6.42 5.07
N PHE A 74 -7.01 5.40 5.09
CA PHE A 74 -5.56 5.56 5.01
C PHE A 74 -5.14 6.23 3.71
N LEU A 75 -5.64 5.73 2.56
CA LEU A 75 -5.37 6.31 1.24
C LEU A 75 -5.74 7.80 1.18
N LYS A 76 -6.92 8.18 1.69
CA LYS A 76 -7.36 9.58 1.74
C LYS A 76 -6.45 10.46 2.60
N THR A 77 -5.87 9.92 3.66
CA THR A 77 -4.97 10.65 4.56
C THR A 77 -3.68 10.97 3.83
N ILE A 78 -3.05 9.96 3.21
CA ILE A 78 -1.81 10.15 2.45
C ILE A 78 -2.00 11.12 1.28
N PHE A 79 -3.08 11.00 0.50
CA PHE A 79 -3.34 11.94 -0.60
C PHE A 79 -3.59 13.38 -0.11
N LYS A 80 -4.14 13.58 1.08
CA LYS A 80 -4.28 14.94 1.64
C LYS A 80 -2.94 15.53 2.02
N ASP A 81 -2.03 14.72 2.53
CA ASP A 81 -0.69 15.17 2.90
C ASP A 81 0.19 15.44 1.66
N MET A 82 0.02 14.67 0.57
CA MET A 82 0.74 14.88 -0.69
C MET A 82 0.28 16.11 -1.49
N ASN A 83 -0.96 16.59 -1.29
CA ASN A 83 -1.52 17.74 -2.02
C ASN A 83 -1.44 19.06 -1.22
N LYS A 84 -0.72 19.09 -0.09
CA LYS A 84 -0.41 20.32 0.65
C LYS A 84 0.95 20.87 0.21
#